data_AF-A0A3C0QX67-F1
#
_entry.id   AF-A0A3C0QX67-F1
#
_cell.length_a   1.000
_cell.length_b   1.000
_cell.length_c   1.000
_cell.angle_alpha   90.00
_cell.angle_beta   90.00
_cell.angle_gamma   90.00
#
_symmetry.space_group_name_H-M   'P 1'
#
loop_
_entity.id
_entity.type
_entity.pdbx_description
1 polymer ?
#
loop_
_entity_poly.entity_id
_entity_poly.type
_entity_poly.pdbx_seq_one_letter_code
_entity_poly.pdbx_strand_id
1 'polypeptide(L)'
;MNTKQLFSMRKFLYLGVLMLMVASIMSCRSSTESPEKVIEGWLTHMTANNIDKAMELSTLESQELLKAWKTEDFNFYAGGVVENFTVELLSDTVASGSFMLNGELSELQAVKKEGKWKVQLVK
;
A
#
# COMPACT_ATOMS: atom_id res chain seq x y z
N MET A 1 2.90 -9.45 75.74
CA MET A 1 4.13 -10.23 75.47
C MET A 1 3.75 -11.56 74.79
N ASN A 2 4.59 -11.97 73.84
CA ASN A 2 4.68 -13.29 73.16
C ASN A 2 3.75 -13.66 71.99
N THR A 3 4.26 -13.32 70.79
CA THR A 3 4.67 -14.22 69.69
C THR A 3 3.89 -15.53 69.45
N LYS A 4 3.44 -15.71 68.20
CA LYS A 4 4.06 -16.63 67.22
C LYS A 4 3.47 -16.44 65.82
N GLN A 5 4.34 -16.07 64.87
CA GLN A 5 4.13 -16.30 63.45
C GLN A 5 4.03 -17.80 63.18
N LEU A 6 3.16 -18.18 62.25
CA LEU A 6 3.40 -19.32 61.37
C LEU A 6 2.90 -18.97 59.97
N PHE A 7 3.88 -18.68 59.12
CA PHE A 7 3.74 -18.63 57.67
C PHE A 7 3.21 -19.98 57.15
N SER A 8 2.19 -19.96 56.31
CA SER A 8 2.02 -20.98 55.28
C SER A 8 1.40 -20.36 54.04
N MET A 9 2.19 -20.36 52.98
CA MET A 9 1.88 -19.90 51.63
C MET A 9 0.63 -20.59 51.09
N ARG A 10 -0.33 -19.84 50.53
CA ARG A 10 -1.10 -20.26 49.35
C ARG A 10 -1.86 -19.08 48.71
N LYS A 11 -1.18 -18.49 47.74
CA LYS A 11 -1.71 -18.08 46.42
C LYS A 11 -2.66 -16.87 46.36
N PHE A 12 -2.03 -15.73 46.07
CA PHE A 12 -2.33 -14.85 44.92
C PHE A 12 -3.81 -14.70 44.53
N LEU A 13 -4.46 -13.68 45.10
CA LEU A 13 -5.68 -13.06 44.56
C LEU A 13 -5.52 -11.52 44.58
N TYR A 14 -4.38 -11.05 44.10
CA TYR A 14 -4.14 -9.64 43.74
C TYR A 14 -3.89 -9.59 42.24
N LEU A 15 -4.95 -9.64 41.43
CA LEU A 15 -4.89 -9.39 39.97
C LEU A 15 -6.30 -9.14 39.43
N GLY A 16 -6.98 -8.15 39.99
CA GLY A 16 -8.24 -7.61 39.49
C GLY A 16 -7.99 -6.37 38.63
N VAL A 17 -7.40 -6.60 37.45
CA VAL A 17 -7.61 -5.82 36.20
C VAL A 17 -7.56 -4.29 36.34
N LEU A 18 -6.35 -3.76 36.54
CA LEU A 18 -5.96 -2.45 36.02
C LEU A 18 -5.44 -2.66 34.60
N MET A 19 -6.32 -2.58 33.60
CA MET A 19 -5.91 -2.32 32.22
C MET A 19 -6.81 -1.20 31.66
N LEU A 20 -6.44 0.03 31.98
CA LEU A 20 -6.63 1.13 31.04
C LEU A 20 -5.92 0.69 29.76
N MET A 21 -6.70 0.25 28.77
CA MET A 21 -6.23 0.22 27.38
C MET A 21 -5.87 1.65 27.04
N VAL A 22 -4.58 1.98 27.21
CA VAL A 22 -3.95 2.97 26.35
C VAL A 22 -4.28 2.48 24.96
N ALA A 23 -5.15 3.20 24.27
CA ALA A 23 -5.33 3.08 22.83
C ALA A 23 -3.97 3.40 22.24
N SER A 24 -3.12 2.38 22.19
CA SER A 24 -1.95 2.33 21.36
C SER A 24 -2.50 2.66 19.99
N ILE A 25 -2.22 3.88 19.57
CA ILE A 25 -2.27 4.28 18.18
C ILE A 25 -1.32 3.27 17.54
N MET A 26 -1.86 2.13 17.11
CA MET A 26 -1.32 1.38 16.01
C MET A 26 -1.34 2.42 14.89
N SER A 27 -0.28 3.23 14.82
CA SER A 27 0.29 3.56 13.54
C SER A 27 0.33 2.23 12.84
N CYS A 28 -0.67 2.01 11.96
CA CYS A 28 -0.64 0.96 10.99
C CYS A 28 0.81 0.94 10.53
N ARG A 29 1.52 -0.14 10.86
CA ARG A 29 2.72 -0.51 10.13
C ARG A 29 2.19 -0.60 8.71
N SER A 30 2.26 0.51 7.99
CA SER A 30 2.24 0.53 6.56
C SER A 30 3.33 -0.46 6.24
N SER A 31 2.94 -1.68 5.86
CA SER A 31 3.69 -2.39 4.86
C SER A 31 3.87 -1.33 3.78
N THR A 32 5.07 -0.74 3.75
CA THR A 32 5.45 0.21 2.73
C THR A 32 5.39 -0.61 1.45
N GLU A 33 4.23 -0.61 0.78
CA GLU A 33 4.04 -1.23 -0.52
C GLU A 33 5.19 -0.73 -1.38
N SER A 34 6.03 -1.64 -1.88
CA SER A 34 7.15 -1.26 -2.74
C SER A 34 6.62 -0.62 -4.02
N PRO A 35 7.41 0.23 -4.71
CA PRO A 35 7.00 0.77 -6.00
C PRO A 35 6.61 -0.35 -6.99
N GLU A 36 7.34 -1.48 -6.97
CA GLU A 36 7.01 -2.72 -7.69
C GLU A 36 5.54 -3.13 -7.52
N LYS A 37 5.10 -3.32 -6.27
CA LYS A 37 3.74 -3.80 -5.99
C LYS A 37 2.67 -2.80 -6.38
N VAL A 38 2.95 -1.51 -6.23
CA VAL A 38 2.00 -0.45 -6.60
C VAL A 38 1.85 -0.39 -8.12
N ILE A 39 2.94 -0.48 -8.88
CA ILE A 39 2.91 -0.50 -10.35
C ILE A 39 2.25 -1.78 -10.86
N GLU A 40 2.64 -2.95 -10.35
CA GLU A 40 2.04 -4.24 -10.72
C GLU A 40 0.54 -4.28 -10.43
N GLY A 41 0.13 -3.83 -9.25
CA GLY A 41 -1.29 -3.75 -8.87
C GLY A 41 -2.07 -2.79 -9.74
N TRP A 42 -1.48 -1.64 -10.10
CA TRP A 42 -2.09 -0.67 -10.99
C TRP A 42 -2.28 -1.26 -12.40
N LEU A 43 -1.24 -1.88 -12.97
CA LEU A 43 -1.31 -2.54 -14.27
C LEU A 43 -2.36 -3.65 -14.29
N THR A 44 -2.41 -4.47 -13.23
CA THR A 44 -3.42 -5.53 -13.07
C THR A 44 -4.84 -4.98 -13.09
N HIS A 45 -5.10 -3.88 -12.39
CA HIS A 45 -6.42 -3.25 -12.40
C HIS A 45 -6.75 -2.62 -13.75
N MET A 46 -5.79 -1.96 -14.39
CA MET A 46 -6.00 -1.30 -15.68
C MET A 46 -6.22 -2.29 -16.83
N THR A 47 -5.48 -3.39 -16.87
CA THR A 47 -5.70 -4.46 -17.88
C THR A 47 -7.03 -5.18 -17.68
N ALA A 48 -7.51 -5.30 -16.43
CA ALA A 48 -8.84 -5.80 -16.10
C ALA A 48 -9.97 -4.77 -16.30
N ASN A 49 -9.67 -3.60 -16.88
CA ASN A 49 -10.59 -2.47 -17.05
C ASN A 49 -11.24 -1.95 -15.76
N ASN A 50 -10.57 -2.12 -14.61
CA ASN A 50 -11.01 -1.64 -13.32
C ASN A 50 -10.33 -0.32 -12.95
N ILE A 51 -10.74 0.75 -13.63
CA ILE A 51 -10.17 2.10 -13.46
C ILE A 51 -10.36 2.60 -12.01
N ASP A 52 -11.45 2.22 -11.34
CA ASP A 52 -11.72 2.64 -9.96
C ASP A 52 -10.66 2.14 -8.99
N LYS A 53 -10.22 0.88 -9.13
CA LYS A 53 -9.13 0.33 -8.32
C LYS A 53 -7.76 0.87 -8.72
N ALA A 54 -7.54 1.14 -9.99
CA ALA A 54 -6.30 1.80 -10.42
C ALA A 54 -6.17 3.22 -9.85
N MET A 55 -7.28 3.96 -9.73
CA MET A 55 -7.29 5.29 -9.09
C MET A 55 -6.85 5.24 -7.62
N GLU A 56 -7.23 4.21 -6.86
CA GLU A 56 -6.80 4.03 -5.46
C GLU A 56 -5.26 3.95 -5.33
N LEU A 57 -4.56 3.48 -6.37
CA LEU A 57 -3.10 3.34 -6.44
C LEU A 57 -2.41 4.54 -7.10
N SER A 58 -3.17 5.52 -7.60
CA SER A 58 -2.65 6.66 -8.36
C SER A 58 -2.48 7.92 -7.50
N THR A 59 -1.62 8.85 -7.93
CA THR A 59 -1.61 10.21 -7.36
C THR A 59 -2.93 10.94 -7.65
N LEU A 60 -3.23 11.99 -6.90
CA LEU A 60 -4.42 12.81 -7.14
C LEU A 60 -4.44 13.39 -8.57
N GLU A 61 -3.30 13.84 -9.09
CA GLU A 61 -3.23 14.36 -10.46
C GLU A 61 -3.57 13.28 -11.50
N SER A 62 -3.05 12.06 -11.31
CA SER A 62 -3.34 10.95 -12.21
C SER A 62 -4.77 10.42 -12.08
N GLN A 63 -5.40 10.55 -10.90
CA GLN A 63 -6.83 10.24 -10.74
C GLN A 63 -7.71 11.16 -11.59
N GLU A 64 -7.34 12.42 -11.78
CA GLU A 64 -8.10 13.34 -12.65
C GLU A 64 -8.06 12.86 -14.12
N LEU A 65 -6.89 12.42 -14.59
CA LEU A 65 -6.75 11.83 -15.93
C LEU A 65 -7.56 10.54 -16.07
N LEU A 66 -7.49 9.65 -15.09
CA LEU A 66 -8.24 8.39 -15.10
C LEU A 66 -9.76 8.61 -15.04
N LYS A 67 -10.24 9.65 -14.35
CA LYS A 67 -11.67 10.04 -14.38
C LYS A 67 -12.09 10.50 -15.77
N ALA A 68 -11.25 11.25 -16.49
CA ALA A 68 -11.53 11.65 -17.86
C ALA A 68 -11.62 10.42 -18.78
N TRP A 69 -10.63 9.53 -18.72
CA TRP A 69 -10.63 8.25 -19.46
C TRP A 69 -11.89 7.43 -19.18
N LYS A 70 -12.26 7.27 -17.92
CA LYS A 70 -13.51 6.59 -17.53
C LYS A 70 -14.76 7.27 -18.09
N THR A 71 -14.80 8.60 -18.10
CA THR A 71 -15.95 9.36 -18.64
C THR A 71 -16.08 9.19 -20.15
N GLU A 72 -14.95 9.02 -20.84
CA GLU A 72 -14.87 8.78 -22.29
C GLU A 72 -15.00 7.30 -22.67
N ASP A 73 -15.28 6.41 -21.69
CA ASP A 73 -15.27 4.94 -21.86
C ASP A 73 -13.98 4.43 -22.53
N PHE A 74 -12.87 5.07 -22.18
CA PHE A 74 -11.55 4.82 -22.74
C PHE A 74 -10.63 4.21 -21.68
N ASN A 75 -9.85 3.20 -22.06
CA ASN A 75 -8.75 2.68 -21.26
C ASN A 75 -7.68 2.08 -22.17
N PHE A 76 -6.53 2.76 -22.24
CA PHE A 76 -5.41 2.36 -23.06
C PHE A 76 -4.89 0.93 -22.77
N TYR A 77 -5.00 0.48 -21.51
CA TYR A 77 -4.42 -0.78 -21.06
C TYR A 77 -5.40 -1.95 -21.08
N ALA A 78 -6.70 -1.71 -21.32
CA ALA A 78 -7.74 -2.73 -21.19
C ALA A 78 -7.46 -3.96 -22.08
N GLY A 79 -7.50 -5.15 -21.47
CA GLY A 79 -7.21 -6.42 -22.15
C GLY A 79 -5.74 -6.61 -22.55
N GLY A 80 -4.84 -5.69 -22.19
CA GLY A 80 -3.43 -5.79 -22.51
C GLY A 80 -2.72 -6.90 -21.74
N VAL A 81 -1.75 -7.52 -22.40
CA VAL A 81 -0.83 -8.50 -21.79
C VAL A 81 0.45 -7.77 -21.40
N VAL A 82 0.81 -7.87 -20.11
CA VAL A 82 2.02 -7.28 -19.55
C VAL A 82 3.09 -8.35 -19.43
N GLU A 83 4.27 -8.09 -20.00
CA GLU A 83 5.42 -8.99 -19.99
C GLU A 83 6.70 -8.24 -19.62
N ASN A 84 7.74 -8.97 -19.20
CA ASN A 84 9.07 -8.41 -18.90
C ASN A 84 9.05 -7.20 -17.95
N PHE A 85 8.18 -7.23 -16.94
CA PHE A 85 8.06 -6.16 -15.97
C PHE A 85 9.29 -6.09 -15.05
N THR A 86 9.87 -4.90 -14.93
CA THR A 86 10.97 -4.58 -14.02
C THR A 86 10.76 -3.20 -13.43
N VAL A 87 11.29 -2.96 -12.22
CA VAL A 87 11.31 -1.62 -11.61
C VAL A 87 12.71 -1.23 -11.20
N GLU A 88 13.07 0.02 -11.52
CA GLU A 88 14.29 0.68 -11.10
C GLU A 88 13.95 1.84 -10.14
N LEU A 89 14.63 1.89 -8.99
CA LEU A 89 14.57 3.04 -8.09
C LEU A 89 15.48 4.15 -8.63
N LEU A 90 14.89 5.26 -9.04
CA LEU A 90 15.63 6.44 -9.51
C LEU A 90 16.07 7.32 -8.33
N SER A 91 15.32 7.29 -7.23
CA SER A 91 15.63 7.94 -5.96
C SER A 91 14.84 7.32 -4.81
N ASP A 92 15.01 7.82 -3.57
CA ASP A 92 14.22 7.40 -2.40
C ASP A 92 12.70 7.67 -2.55
N THR A 93 12.32 8.51 -3.51
CA THR A 93 10.94 8.97 -3.71
C THR A 93 10.42 8.76 -5.13
N VAL A 94 11.22 8.23 -6.05
CA VAL A 94 10.83 8.00 -7.45
C VAL A 94 11.34 6.65 -7.93
N ALA A 95 10.47 5.89 -8.60
CA ALA A 95 10.79 4.64 -9.27
C ALA A 95 10.19 4.63 -10.68
N SER A 96 10.85 3.97 -11.62
CA SER A 96 10.35 3.74 -12.97
C SER A 96 10.13 2.25 -13.17
N GLY A 97 8.94 1.87 -13.63
CA GLY A 97 8.62 0.51 -14.06
C GLY A 97 8.62 0.41 -15.58
N SER A 98 9.44 -0.47 -16.12
CA SER A 98 9.50 -0.78 -17.56
C SER A 98 8.83 -2.12 -17.81
N PHE A 99 8.01 -2.22 -18.85
CA PHE A 99 7.30 -3.45 -19.20
C PHE A 99 6.94 -3.46 -20.69
N MET A 100 6.66 -4.64 -21.21
CA MET A 100 6.06 -4.80 -22.53
C MET A 100 4.54 -4.85 -22.38
N LEU A 101 3.82 -4.01 -23.11
CA LEU A 101 2.36 -4.05 -23.23
C LEU A 101 2.04 -4.47 -24.66
N ASN A 102 1.47 -5.67 -24.85
CA ASN A 102 1.16 -6.19 -26.19
C ASN A 102 2.36 -6.17 -27.16
N GLY A 103 3.57 -6.43 -26.65
CA GLY A 103 4.79 -6.41 -27.44
C GLY A 103 5.41 -5.03 -27.68
N GLU A 104 4.86 -3.96 -27.12
CA GLU A 104 5.43 -2.61 -27.17
C GLU A 104 6.03 -2.21 -25.81
N LEU A 105 7.24 -1.65 -25.82
CA LEU A 105 7.88 -1.16 -24.60
C LEU A 105 7.11 0.05 -24.07
N SER A 106 6.75 -0.01 -22.80
CA SER A 106 6.04 1.02 -22.05
C SER A 106 6.72 1.27 -20.71
N GLU A 107 6.51 2.47 -20.17
CA GLU A 107 7.04 2.86 -18.86
C GLU A 107 5.93 3.47 -17.99
N LEU A 108 6.06 3.30 -16.68
CA LEU A 108 5.16 3.87 -15.70
C LEU A 108 5.92 4.27 -14.45
N GLN A 109 5.72 5.49 -13.97
CA GLN A 109 6.41 5.96 -12.77
C GLN A 109 5.57 5.71 -11.51
N ALA A 110 6.27 5.39 -10.42
CA ALA A 110 5.74 5.48 -9.07
C ALA A 110 6.49 6.56 -8.29
N VAL A 111 5.75 7.38 -7.57
CA VAL A 111 6.30 8.43 -6.70
C VAL A 111 5.82 8.25 -5.27
N LYS A 112 6.70 8.56 -4.32
CA LYS A 112 6.41 8.47 -2.90
C LYS A 112 5.87 9.81 -2.40
N LYS A 113 4.56 9.87 -2.16
CA LYS A 113 3.87 11.02 -1.55
C LYS A 113 3.41 10.64 -0.14
N GLU A 114 3.74 11.47 0.85
CA GLU A 114 3.35 11.24 2.26
C GLU A 114 3.75 9.85 2.80
N GLY A 115 4.91 9.35 2.37
CA GLY A 115 5.43 8.04 2.78
C GLY A 115 4.83 6.84 2.04
N LYS A 116 3.86 7.03 1.14
CA LYS A 116 3.22 5.98 0.34
C LYS A 116 3.60 6.10 -1.13
N TRP A 117 3.91 4.97 -1.76
CA TRP A 117 4.11 4.91 -3.19
C TRP A 117 2.77 5.00 -3.92
N LYS A 118 2.74 5.75 -5.03
CA LYS A 118 1.58 5.95 -5.89
C LYS A 118 2.03 6.02 -7.34
N VAL A 119 1.27 5.45 -8.26
CA VAL A 119 1.50 5.61 -9.69
C VAL A 119 1.25 7.05 -10.11
N GLN A 120 2.19 7.60 -10.87
CA GLN A 120 2.07 8.88 -11.55
C GLN A 120 2.12 8.66 -13.06
N LEU A 121 1.01 8.98 -13.71
CA LEU A 121 0.92 9.11 -15.16
C LEU A 121 1.62 10.41 -15.56
N VAL A 122 2.79 10.25 -16.20
CA VAL A 122 3.54 11.37 -16.78
C VAL A 122 2.91 11.66 -18.14
N LYS A 123 2.60 12.94 -18.40
CA LYS A 123 2.11 13.41 -19.70
C LYS A 123 3.22 13.43 -20.74
#